data_AF-A0A3D2JLZ1-F1
#
_entry.id   AF-A0A3D2JLZ1-F1
#
_cell.length_a   1.000
_cell.length_b   1.000
_cell.length_c   1.000
_cell.angle_alpha   90.00
_cell.angle_beta   90.00
_cell.angle_gamma   90.00
#
_symmetry.space_group_name_H-M   'P 1'
#
loop_
_entity.id
_entity.type
_entity.pdbx_description
1 polymer ?
#
loop_
_entity_poly.entity_id
_entity_poly.type
_entity_poly.pdbx_seq_one_letter_code
_entity_poly.pdbx_strand_id
1 'polypeptide(L)' 'LRATTKLISDLYNVFVENDCSLVEINPLVVTEDDQVIALDAKINLEDDALFRHTDLAGLR' A
#
# COMPACT_ATOMS: atom_id res chain seq x y z
N LEU A 1 -12.52 -8.22 11.53
CA LEU A 1 -11.46 -9.22 11.25
C LEU A 1 -11.28 -9.51 9.76
N ARG A 2 -12.28 -10.01 9.02
CA ARG A 2 -12.11 -10.35 7.59
C ARG A 2 -11.67 -9.18 6.70
N ALA A 3 -12.26 -7.99 6.89
CA ALA A 3 -11.89 -6.79 6.14
C ALA A 3 -10.42 -6.38 6.36
N THR A 4 -9.95 -6.39 7.61
CA THR A 4 -8.55 -6.11 7.96
C THR A 4 -7.59 -7.14 7.38
N THR A 5 -7.94 -8.44 7.42
CA THR A 5 -7.11 -9.48 6.81
C THR A 5 -6.98 -9.27 5.31
N LYS A 6 -8.09 -8.94 4.61
CA LYS A 6 -8.05 -8.63 3.18
C LYS A 6 -7.15 -7.42 2.91
N LEU A 7 -7.32 -6.35 3.67
CA LEU A 7 -6.49 -5.15 3.53
C LEU A 7 -5.01 -5.47 3.67
N ILE A 8 -4.62 -6.23 4.69
CA ILE A 8 -3.21 -6.61 4.89
C ILE A 8 -2.68 -7.44 3.71
N SER A 9 -3.47 -8.38 3.19
CA SER A 9 -3.09 -9.15 2.00
C SER A 9 -2.95 -8.27 0.76
N ASP A 10 -3.87 -7.32 0.56
CA ASP A 10 -3.79 -6.38 -0.57
C ASP A 10 -2.55 -5.47 -0.45
N LEU A 11 -2.23 -4.96 0.75
CA LEU A 11 -1.02 -4.16 0.98
C LEU A 11 0.25 -4.96 0.73
N TYR A 12 0.26 -6.24 1.12
CA TYR A 12 1.38 -7.12 0.84
C TYR A 12 1.55 -7.35 -0.67
N ASN A 13 0.46 -7.56 -1.41
CA ASN A 13 0.53 -7.69 -2.87
C ASN A 13 1.08 -6.41 -3.50
N VAL A 14 0.60 -5.23 -3.09
CA VAL A 14 1.14 -3.94 -3.55
C VAL A 14 2.64 -3.84 -3.26
N PHE A 15 3.05 -4.21 -2.05
CA PHE A 15 4.46 -4.17 -1.64
C PHE A 15 5.34 -5.05 -2.55
N VAL A 16 4.91 -6.27 -2.84
CA VAL A 16 5.68 -7.23 -3.64
C VAL A 16 5.65 -6.88 -5.13
N GLU A 17 4.49 -6.56 -5.67
CA GLU A 17 4.30 -6.35 -7.12
C GLU A 17 4.99 -5.08 -7.62
N ASN A 18 5.10 -4.05 -6.76
CA ASN A 18 5.66 -2.75 -7.13
C ASN A 18 7.07 -2.53 -6.56
N ASP A 19 7.68 -3.57 -5.97
CA ASP A 19 8.98 -3.50 -5.31
C ASP A 19 9.07 -2.33 -4.32
N CYS A 20 8.11 -2.25 -3.41
CA CYS A 20 8.10 -1.21 -2.39
C CYS A 20 9.14 -1.50 -1.30
N SER A 21 9.76 -0.45 -0.76
CA SER A 21 10.52 -0.51 0.49
C SER A 21 9.64 -0.18 1.72
N LEU A 22 8.52 0.52 1.50
CA LEU A 22 7.52 0.82 2.53
C LEU A 22 6.13 0.92 1.90
N VAL A 23 5.13 0.32 2.55
CA VAL A 23 3.71 0.61 2.33
C VAL A 23 3.07 0.74 3.70
N GLU A 24 2.62 1.93 4.06
CA GLU A 24 1.92 2.18 5.32
C GLU A 24 0.60 2.92 5.10
N ILE A 25 -0.41 2.57 5.90
CA ILE A 25 -1.66 3.32 6.02
C ILE A 25 -1.69 3.92 7.41
N ASN A 26 -1.72 5.24 7.49
CA ASN A 26 -1.79 5.92 8.77
C ASN A 26 -2.45 7.30 8.64
N PRO A 27 -3.68 7.49 9.14
CA PRO A 27 -4.43 6.56 9.99
C PRO A 27 -5.27 5.53 9.21
N LEU A 28 -5.40 4.34 9.79
CA LEU A 28 -6.39 3.35 9.40
C LEU A 28 -7.64 3.53 10.28
N VAL A 29 -8.77 3.88 9.65
CA VAL A 29 -10.02 4.20 10.34
C VAL A 29 -10.96 3.01 10.30
N VAL A 30 -11.64 2.76 11.42
CA VAL A 30 -12.82 1.89 11.48
C VAL A 30 -14.03 2.77 11.72
N THR A 31 -15.01 2.75 10.81
CA THR A 31 -16.23 3.54 10.93
C THR A 31 -17.23 2.90 11.88
N GLU A 32 -18.28 3.63 12.26
CA GLU A 32 -19.39 3.10 13.07
C GLU A 32 -20.12 1.93 12.39
N ASP A 33 -20.14 1.92 11.04
CA ASP A 33 -20.67 0.82 10.22
C ASP A 33 -19.68 -0.35 9.99
N ASP A 34 -18.67 -0.51 10.85
CA ASP A 34 -17.64 -1.57 10.79
C ASP A 34 -16.82 -1.62 9.47
N GLN A 35 -16.76 -0.51 8.72
CA GLN A 35 -15.93 -0.43 7.53
C GLN A 35 -14.50 -0.04 7.89
N VAL A 36 -13.54 -0.65 7.18
CA VAL A 36 -12.11 -0.32 7.30
C VAL A 36 -11.73 0.62 6.17
N ILE A 37 -11.28 1.82 6.49
CA ILE A 37 -10.97 2.89 5.54
C ILE A 37 -9.52 3.36 5.73
N ALA A 38 -8.78 3.41 4.63
CA ALA A 38 -7.47 4.04 4.56
C ALA A 38 -7.65 5.55 4.35
N LEU A 39 -7.30 6.37 5.34
CA LEU A 39 -7.44 7.83 5.20
C LEU A 39 -6.23 8.45 4.48
N ASP A 40 -5.04 7.95 4.81
CA ASP A 40 -3.78 8.37 4.21
C ASP A 40 -2.89 7.15 4.01
N ALA A 41 -2.05 7.20 2.98
CA ALA A 41 -1.12 6.15 2.64
C ALA A 41 0.22 6.73 2.21
N LYS A 42 1.29 6.12 2.69
CA LYS A 42 2.66 6.43 2.28
C LYS A 42 3.31 5.19 1.68
N ILE A 43 3.83 5.37 0.47
CA ILE A 43 4.50 4.31 -0.29
C ILE A 43 5.89 4.82 -0.67
N ASN A 44 6.90 4.01 -0.38
CA ASN A 44 8.24 4.21 -0.90
C ASN A 44 8.57 3.02 -1.82
N LEU A 45 9.11 3.33 -3.00
CA LEU A 45 9.59 2.34 -3.95
C LEU A 45 11.08 2.03 -3.67
N GLU A 46 11.54 0.86 -4.08
CA GLU A 46 12.97 0.54 -4.12
C GLU A 46 13.61 1.18 -5.36
N ASP A 47 14.61 2.03 -5.14
CA ASP A 47 15.22 2.80 -6.23
C ASP A 47 15.93 1.88 -7.24
N ASP A 48 16.57 0.82 -6.74
CA ASP A 48 17.23 -0.20 -7.55
C ASP A 48 16.23 -1.05 -8.36
N ALA A 49 14.94 -0.98 -8.06
CA ALA A 49 13.88 -1.69 -8.76
C ALA A 49 13.14 -0.83 -9.80
N LEU A 50 13.29 0.49 -9.77
CA LEU A 50 12.54 1.40 -10.65
C LEU A 50 12.74 1.12 -12.15
N PHE A 51 13.90 0.56 -12.55
CA PHE A 51 14.18 0.28 -13.97
C PHE A 51 13.18 -0.72 -14.61
N ARG A 52 12.53 -1.56 -13.80
CA ARG A 52 11.50 -2.52 -14.26
C ARG A 52 10.06 -2.04 -14.04
N HIS A 53 9.87 -0.88 -13.42
CA HIS A 53 8.58 -0.21 -13.16
C HIS A 53 8.51 1.13 -13.90
N THR A 54 8.50 1.07 -15.24
CA THR A 54 8.59 2.25 -16.10
C THR A 54 7.42 3.22 -15.95
N ASP A 55 6.27 2.72 -15.53
CA ASP A 55 5.06 3.48 -15.20
C ASP A 55 5.18 4.25 -13.88
N LEU A 56 5.94 3.72 -12.91
CA LEU A 56 6.16 4.36 -11.61
C LEU A 56 7.35 5.33 -11.60
N ALA A 57 8.32 5.14 -12.49
CA ALA A 57 9.50 6.00 -12.60
C ALA A 57 9.15 7.49 -12.84
N GLY A 58 7.99 7.78 -13.45
CA GLY A 58 7.51 9.13 -13.73
C GLY A 58 6.79 9.84 -12.57
N LEU A 59 6.51 9.14 -11.46
CA LEU A 59 5.77 9.68 -10.29
C LEU A 59 6.70 10.19 -9.17
N ARG A 60 8.00 10.19 -9.43
CA ARG A 60 9.04 10.63 -8.48
C ARG A 60 9.12 12.15 -8.37
#